data_AF-A0AAV1HZU6-F1
#
_entry.id   AF-A0AAV1HZU6-F1
#
_cell.length_a   1.000
_cell.length_b   1.000
_cell.length_c   1.000
_cell.angle_alpha   90.00
_cell.angle_beta   90.00
_cell.angle_gamma   90.00
#
_symmetry.space_group_name_H-M   'P 1'
#
loop_
_entity.id
_entity.type
_entity.pdbx_description
1 polymer ?
#
loop_
_entity_poly.entity_id
_entity_poly.type
_entity_poly.pdbx_seq_one_letter_code
_entity_poly.pdbx_strand_id
1 'polypeptide(L)'
;MRHDLQGLRSEPDYADASSIFIEEGQFFEDLAAFCKDAAGIDGKEVIVAALVATFDRKMFPSVAELIPYADHIEHRTALCCVCRDGTPAPFTKRIAAIEGCLVGGSESYAAVCGPHHEAPT
;
A
#
# COMPACT_ATOMS: atom_id res chain seq x y z
N MET A 1 -11.20 10.74 -4.70
CA MET A 1 -9.77 10.80 -4.34
C MET A 1 -9.06 11.57 -5.43
N ARG A 2 -8.11 12.46 -5.09
CA ARG A 2 -7.17 12.96 -6.12
C ARG A 2 -6.36 11.73 -6.56
N HIS A 3 -6.32 11.44 -7.85
CA HIS A 3 -5.54 10.33 -8.43
C HIS A 3 -4.18 10.81 -8.97
N ASP A 4 -3.80 12.05 -8.63
CA ASP A 4 -2.63 12.75 -9.13
C ASP A 4 -1.89 13.35 -7.92
N LEU A 5 -0.77 12.74 -7.56
CA LEU A 5 0.15 13.22 -6.53
C LEU A 5 1.04 14.33 -7.05
N GLN A 6 1.39 14.33 -8.34
CA GLN A 6 2.23 15.38 -8.94
C GLN A 6 1.61 16.77 -8.77
N GLY A 7 0.28 16.88 -8.84
CA GLY A 7 -0.43 18.12 -8.55
C GLY A 7 -0.13 18.72 -7.16
N LEU A 8 0.23 17.90 -6.17
CA LEU A 8 0.55 18.35 -4.81
C LEU A 8 1.78 19.27 -4.79
N ARG A 9 2.73 19.10 -5.72
CA ARG A 9 3.97 19.91 -5.78
C ARG A 9 3.72 21.39 -6.07
N SER A 10 2.54 21.72 -6.57
CA SER A 10 2.12 23.10 -6.86
C SER A 10 1.36 23.75 -5.70
N GLU A 11 1.01 22.98 -4.66
CA GLU A 11 0.27 23.49 -3.51
C GLU A 11 1.21 24.29 -2.58
N PRO A 12 0.76 25.40 -1.97
CA PRO A 12 1.61 26.22 -1.10
C PRO A 12 2.21 25.42 0.06
N ASP A 13 1.42 24.55 0.67
CA ASP A 13 1.83 23.72 1.81
C ASP A 13 2.96 22.75 1.45
N TYR A 14 3.08 22.36 0.17
CA TYR A 14 4.17 21.50 -0.27
C TYR A 14 5.53 22.20 -0.16
N ALA A 15 5.59 23.51 -0.41
CA ALA A 15 6.85 24.26 -0.33
C ALA A 15 7.41 24.24 1.10
N ASP A 16 6.53 24.43 2.09
CA ASP A 16 6.91 24.50 3.50
C ASP A 16 7.06 23.12 4.17
N ALA A 17 6.51 22.06 3.57
CA ALA A 17 6.60 20.70 4.13
C ALA A 17 8.02 20.11 4.00
N SER A 18 8.59 19.68 5.12
CA SER A 18 9.82 18.86 5.14
C SER A 18 9.56 17.37 4.95
N SER A 19 8.38 16.90 5.36
CA SER A 19 7.99 15.48 5.31
C SER A 19 6.61 15.31 4.69
N ILE A 20 6.42 14.24 3.93
CA ILE A 20 5.18 13.89 3.22
C ILE A 20 4.78 12.47 3.58
N PHE A 21 3.53 12.30 4.01
CA PHE A 21 2.96 11.00 4.37
C PHE A 21 1.90 10.62 3.34
N ILE A 22 2.12 9.50 2.64
CA ILE A 22 1.19 8.96 1.64
C ILE A 22 0.58 7.68 2.20
N GLU A 23 -0.70 7.76 2.55
CA GLU A 23 -1.50 6.61 2.96
C GLU A 23 -2.15 5.96 1.72
N GLU A 24 -2.25 4.63 1.74
CA GLU A 24 -2.80 3.82 0.66
C GLU A 24 -2.12 4.06 -0.71
N GLY A 25 -0.78 4.14 -0.70
CA GLY A 25 0.04 4.46 -1.87
C GLY A 25 -0.28 3.65 -3.13
N GLN A 26 -0.77 2.40 -2.98
CA GLN A 26 -1.14 1.54 -4.09
C GLN A 26 -2.23 2.10 -5.02
N PHE A 27 -3.01 3.10 -4.58
CA PHE A 27 -4.06 3.73 -5.40
C PHE A 27 -3.57 4.87 -6.28
N PHE A 28 -2.30 5.26 -6.19
CA PHE A 28 -1.71 6.33 -7.00
C PHE A 28 -0.81 5.73 -8.07
N GLU A 29 -1.18 5.90 -9.33
CA GLU A 29 -0.40 5.40 -10.48
C GLU A 29 0.93 6.15 -10.63
N ASP A 30 0.95 7.43 -10.23
CA ASP A 30 2.12 8.30 -10.27
C ASP A 30 2.96 8.27 -8.99
N LEU A 31 2.69 7.36 -8.05
CA LEU A 31 3.38 7.23 -6.75
C LEU A 31 4.90 7.27 -6.89
N ALA A 32 5.46 6.38 -7.74
CA ALA A 32 6.89 6.24 -7.89
C ALA A 32 7.53 7.49 -8.51
N ALA A 33 6.86 8.12 -9.48
CA ALA A 33 7.32 9.37 -10.09
C ALA A 33 7.32 10.51 -9.06
N PHE A 34 6.23 10.66 -8.31
CA PHE A 34 6.11 11.66 -7.26
C PHE A 34 7.19 11.50 -6.19
N CYS A 35 7.40 10.29 -5.67
CA CYS A 35 8.38 10.04 -4.62
C CYS A 35 9.82 10.36 -5.09
N LYS A 36 10.16 10.03 -6.34
CA LYS A 36 11.47 10.35 -6.92
C LYS A 36 11.71 11.85 -6.99
N ASP A 37 10.71 12.60 -7.41
CA ASP A 37 10.83 14.06 -7.50
C ASP A 37 10.88 14.67 -6.10
N ALA A 38 9.93 14.33 -5.22
CA ALA A 38 9.83 14.90 -3.89
C ALA A 38 11.07 14.59 -3.02
N ALA A 39 11.53 13.34 -3.01
CA ALA A 39 12.70 12.96 -2.22
C ALA A 39 14.02 13.30 -2.92
N GLY A 40 14.13 12.95 -4.21
CA GLY A 40 15.40 13.03 -4.95
C GLY A 40 15.74 14.43 -5.49
N ILE A 41 14.73 15.24 -5.82
CA ILE A 41 14.92 16.59 -6.38
C ILE A 41 14.63 17.65 -5.32
N ASP A 42 13.49 17.54 -4.65
CA ASP A 42 13.01 18.58 -3.73
C ASP A 42 13.53 18.37 -2.28
N GLY A 43 14.23 17.26 -2.02
CA GLY A 43 14.91 16.98 -0.74
C GLY A 43 13.96 16.71 0.44
N LYS A 44 12.75 16.22 0.18
CA LYS A 44 11.73 15.95 1.20
C LYS A 44 11.83 14.51 1.72
N GLU A 45 11.49 14.31 2.98
CA GLU A 45 11.27 12.98 3.52
C GLU A 45 9.90 12.46 3.06
N VAL A 46 9.85 11.32 2.37
CA VAL A 46 8.58 10.74 1.89
C VAL A 46 8.37 9.38 2.54
N ILE A 47 7.25 9.24 3.25
CA ILE A 47 6.86 8.03 3.96
C ILE A 47 5.59 7.49 3.31
N VAL A 48 5.67 6.27 2.78
CA VAL A 48 4.57 5.63 2.05
C VAL A 48 4.06 4.42 2.82
N ALA A 49 2.80 4.44 3.20
CA ALA A 49 2.06 3.26 3.65
C ALA A 49 1.25 2.71 2.48
N ALA A 50 1.55 1.46 2.08
CA ALA A 50 0.87 0.83 0.95
C ALA A 50 0.75 -0.69 1.11
N LEU A 51 -0.25 -1.27 0.45
CA LEU A 51 -0.31 -2.71 0.23
C LEU A 51 0.69 -3.10 -0.86
N VAL A 52 1.53 -4.10 -0.58
CA VAL A 52 2.48 -4.62 -1.59
C VAL A 52 1.77 -5.46 -2.65
N ALA A 53 0.72 -6.19 -2.26
CA ALA A 53 0.02 -7.11 -3.14
C ALA A 53 -1.50 -7.09 -2.98
N THR A 54 -2.19 -7.44 -4.06
CA THR A 54 -3.63 -7.69 -4.13
C THR A 54 -4.03 -9.00 -3.44
N PHE A 55 -5.33 -9.24 -3.30
CA PHE A 55 -5.86 -10.46 -2.68
C PHE A 55 -5.44 -11.76 -3.42
N ASP A 56 -5.15 -11.68 -4.73
CA ASP A 56 -4.65 -12.77 -5.56
C ASP A 56 -3.10 -12.81 -5.65
N ARG A 57 -2.41 -12.16 -4.70
CA ARG A 57 -0.94 -12.12 -4.56
C ARG A 57 -0.20 -11.52 -5.77
N LYS A 58 -0.84 -10.61 -6.51
CA LYS A 58 -0.17 -9.81 -7.55
C LYS A 58 0.33 -8.51 -6.96
N MET A 59 1.55 -8.10 -7.29
CA MET A 59 2.06 -6.82 -6.79
C MET A 59 1.29 -5.64 -7.39
N PHE A 60 1.13 -4.59 -6.60
CA PHE A 60 0.71 -3.29 -7.14
C PHE A 60 1.89 -2.68 -7.92
N PRO A 61 1.74 -2.36 -9.22
CA PRO A 61 2.84 -1.87 -10.04
C PRO A 61 3.50 -0.61 -9.47
N SER A 62 2.70 0.36 -9.04
CA SER A 62 3.19 1.64 -8.48
C SER A 62 4.05 1.47 -7.24
N VAL A 63 3.71 0.49 -6.38
CA VAL A 63 4.48 0.14 -5.18
C VAL A 63 5.75 -0.62 -5.55
N ALA A 64 5.66 -1.56 -6.50
CA ALA A 64 6.81 -2.34 -6.95
C ALA A 64 7.90 -1.45 -7.59
N GLU A 65 7.49 -0.43 -8.34
CA GLU A 65 8.39 0.56 -8.95
C GLU A 65 9.14 1.41 -7.92
N LEU A 66 8.62 1.56 -6.70
CA LEU A 66 9.24 2.34 -5.63
C LEU A 66 10.38 1.57 -4.94
N ILE A 67 10.31 0.23 -4.90
CA ILE A 67 11.25 -0.66 -4.20
C ILE A 67 12.74 -0.30 -4.45
N PRO A 68 13.22 -0.13 -5.70
CA PRO A 68 14.64 0.15 -5.93
C PRO A 68 15.09 1.56 -5.51
N TYR A 69 14.16 2.46 -5.20
CA TYR A 69 14.45 3.84 -4.81
C TYR A 69 14.23 4.11 -3.32
N ALA A 70 13.64 3.16 -2.58
CA ALA A 70 13.36 3.33 -1.18
C ALA A 70 14.62 3.11 -0.33
N ASP A 71 14.97 4.10 0.50
CA ASP A 71 16.07 3.98 1.47
C ASP A 71 15.78 2.96 2.56
N HIS A 72 14.50 2.83 2.95
CA HIS A 72 14.02 1.89 3.96
C HIS A 72 12.72 1.24 3.53
N ILE A 73 12.62 -0.08 3.67
CA ILE A 73 11.41 -0.85 3.42
C ILE A 73 11.14 -1.71 4.66
N GLU A 74 9.96 -1.53 5.24
CA GLU A 74 9.48 -2.35 6.34
C GLU A 74 8.17 -3.04 5.97
N HIS A 75 8.15 -4.38 6.01
CA HIS A 75 6.95 -5.15 5.74
C HIS A 75 6.22 -5.48 7.04
N ARG A 76 5.02 -4.92 7.22
CA ARG A 76 4.17 -5.17 8.39
C ARG A 76 3.27 -6.38 8.14
N THR A 77 3.02 -7.16 9.19
CA THR A 77 2.09 -8.30 9.15
C THR A 77 1.03 -8.13 10.22
N ALA A 78 -0.18 -8.59 9.92
CA ALA A 78 -1.27 -8.65 10.88
C ALA A 78 -1.25 -10.00 11.63
N LEU A 79 -2.31 -10.30 12.37
CA LEU A 79 -2.54 -11.61 12.98
C LEU A 79 -3.64 -12.37 12.22
N CYS A 80 -3.47 -13.68 12.07
CA CYS A 80 -4.41 -14.50 11.32
C CYS A 80 -5.76 -14.60 12.05
N CYS A 81 -6.81 -14.10 11.41
CA CYS A 81 -8.17 -14.09 11.96
C CYS A 81 -8.82 -15.49 12.03
N VAL A 82 -8.23 -16.48 11.33
CA VAL A 82 -8.67 -17.87 11.32
C VAL A 82 -7.97 -18.68 12.41
N CYS A 83 -6.63 -18.58 12.54
CA CYS A 83 -5.90 -19.31 13.58
C CYS A 83 -6.23 -18.81 15.00
N ARG A 84 -6.29 -17.48 15.19
CA ARG A 84 -6.56 -16.82 16.48
C ARG A 84 -5.62 -17.21 17.63
N ASP A 85 -4.39 -17.58 17.30
CA ASP A 85 -3.34 -18.05 18.22
C ASP A 85 -2.07 -17.18 18.20
N GLY A 86 -2.13 -16.02 17.54
CA GLY A 86 -0.98 -15.14 17.33
C GLY A 86 -0.17 -15.44 16.06
N THR A 87 -0.60 -16.39 15.22
CA THR A 87 0.04 -16.65 13.93
C THR A 87 0.08 -15.38 13.05
N PRO A 88 1.25 -14.97 12.53
CA PRO A 88 1.34 -13.84 11.60
C PRO A 88 0.53 -14.04 10.31
N ALA A 89 -0.10 -12.96 9.86
CA ALA A 89 -0.91 -12.89 8.64
C ALA A 89 -0.33 -11.84 7.68
N PRO A 90 0.57 -12.24 6.78
CA PRO A 90 1.10 -11.35 5.75
C PRO A 90 0.18 -11.19 4.54
N PHE A 91 -0.93 -11.93 4.46
CA PHE A 91 -1.77 -11.98 3.26
C PHE A 91 -3.18 -11.49 3.50
N THR A 92 -3.74 -10.86 2.47
CA THR A 92 -5.14 -10.44 2.42
C THR A 92 -5.93 -11.43 1.57
N LYS A 93 -6.97 -12.04 2.13
CA LYS A 93 -7.90 -12.93 1.41
C LYS A 93 -9.23 -12.21 1.22
N ARG A 94 -9.76 -12.18 0.00
CA ARG A 94 -11.10 -11.66 -0.27
C ARG A 94 -12.14 -12.68 0.19
N ILE A 95 -13.13 -12.22 0.96
CA ILE A 95 -14.26 -13.04 1.44
C ILE A 95 -15.61 -12.63 0.83
N ALA A 96 -15.67 -11.47 0.17
CA ALA A 96 -16.86 -11.02 -0.55
C ALA A 96 -16.91 -11.59 -1.99
N ALA A 97 -18.12 -11.93 -2.46
CA ALA A 97 -18.37 -12.48 -3.80
C ALA A 97 -18.42 -11.44 -4.93
N ILE A 98 -17.84 -10.25 -4.74
CA ILE A 98 -17.91 -9.13 -5.70
C ILE A 98 -16.60 -9.07 -6.51
N GLU A 99 -16.72 -8.97 -7.85
CA GLU A 99 -15.60 -8.78 -8.77
C GLU A 99 -15.16 -7.30 -8.85
N GLY A 100 -13.88 -7.05 -9.16
CA GLY A 100 -13.31 -5.70 -9.34
C GLY A 100 -12.57 -5.12 -8.14
N CYS A 101 -12.16 -3.84 -8.25
CA CYS A 101 -11.55 -3.08 -7.16
C CYS A 101 -12.62 -2.77 -6.11
N LEU A 102 -12.50 -3.40 -4.94
CA LEU A 102 -13.45 -3.24 -3.84
C LEU A 102 -12.71 -2.59 -2.67
N VAL A 103 -13.05 -1.35 -2.36
CA VAL A 103 -12.67 -0.70 -1.10
C VAL A 103 -13.57 -1.27 -0.02
N GLY A 104 -12.98 -1.88 0.99
CA GLY A 104 -13.70 -2.53 2.08
C GLY A 104 -12.75 -2.96 3.19
N GLY A 105 -13.29 -3.13 4.39
CA GLY A 105 -12.58 -3.58 5.57
C GLY A 105 -12.81 -5.07 5.85
N SER A 106 -13.02 -5.41 7.12
CA SER A 106 -13.19 -6.79 7.60
C SER A 106 -14.44 -7.50 7.07
N GLU A 107 -15.39 -6.78 6.50
CA GLU A 107 -16.58 -7.33 5.85
C GLU A 107 -16.27 -7.89 4.45
N SER A 108 -15.18 -7.44 3.84
CA SER A 108 -14.79 -7.78 2.47
C SER A 108 -13.48 -8.57 2.38
N TYR A 109 -12.62 -8.40 3.38
CA TYR A 109 -11.28 -8.98 3.41
C TYR A 109 -10.90 -9.53 4.79
N ALA A 110 -10.07 -10.58 4.77
CA ALA A 110 -9.54 -11.24 5.96
C ALA A 110 -8.01 -11.30 5.91
N ALA A 111 -7.35 -10.91 6.99
CA ALA A 111 -5.92 -11.10 7.16
C ALA A 111 -5.64 -12.56 7.55
N VAL A 112 -4.89 -13.28 6.71
CA VAL A 112 -4.66 -14.71 6.85
C VAL A 112 -3.19 -15.11 6.72
N CYS A 113 -2.82 -16.22 7.37
CA CYS A 113 -1.54 -16.88 7.13
C CYS A 113 -1.55 -17.62 5.78
N GLY A 114 -0.37 -18.06 5.32
CA GLY A 114 -0.23 -18.77 4.03
C GLY A 114 -1.21 -19.93 3.83
N PRO A 115 -1.32 -20.89 4.77
CA PRO A 115 -2.25 -22.01 4.66
C PRO A 115 -3.72 -21.58 4.47
N HIS A 116 -4.17 -20.56 5.20
CA HIS A 116 -5.55 -20.08 5.12
C HIS A 116 -5.81 -19.21 3.87
N HIS A 117 -4.77 -18.62 3.27
CA HIS A 117 -4.86 -17.95 1.98
C HIS A 117 -5.13 -18.94 0.85
N GLU A 118 -4.45 -20.08 0.87
CA GLU A 118 -4.56 -21.13 -0.16
C GLU A 118 -5.77 -22.05 0.01
N ALA A 119 -6.37 -22.09 1.21
CA ALA A 119 -7.61 -22.80 1.44
C ALA A 119 -8.75 -22.23 0.55
N PRO A 120 -9.67 -23.08 0.04
CA PRO A 120 -10.86 -22.59 -0.66
C PRO A 120 -11.62 -21.58 0.20
N THR A 121 -12.19 -20.55 -0.44
CA THR A 121 -13.21 -19.68 0.16
C THR A 121 -14.54 -20.40 0.26
#